data_AF-A0A929V7X8-F1
#
_entry.id   AF-A0A929V7X8-F1
#
_cell.length_a   1.000
_cell.length_b   1.000
_cell.length_c   1.000
_cell.angle_alpha   90.00
_cell.angle_beta   90.00
_cell.angle_gamma   90.00
#
_symmetry.space_group_name_H-M   'P 1'
#
loop_
_entity.id
_entity.type
_entity.pdbx_description
1 polymer ?
#
loop_
_entity_poly.entity_id
_entity_poly.type
_entity_poly.pdbx_seq_one_letter_code
_entity_poly.pdbx_strand_id
1 'polypeptide(L)'
;TKVEDGQIIVTRENDEAEARAWHGLQRALLNNAVTGVSKGFEKKLEINGVGFRLSGGPKEIEMSLGFSHPVKYKAPEGIELKTNKMEIIVSGIDKQKVGQVAAEIRAFKKPEPYKGKGIKYADEVILRKAGKAGKK
;
A
#
# COMPACT_ATOMS: atom_id res chain seq x y z
N THR A 1 17.72 -1.22 24.89
CA THR A 1 18.07 -0.41 23.70
C THR A 1 19.04 0.67 24.12
N LYS A 2 20.18 0.79 23.44
CA LYS A 2 21.19 1.81 23.71
C LYS A 2 21.31 2.74 22.50
N VAL A 3 21.62 4.00 22.74
CA VAL A 3 21.90 4.99 21.70
C VAL A 3 23.36 5.39 21.85
N GLU A 4 24.18 5.00 20.89
CA GLU A 4 25.64 5.23 20.89
C GLU A 4 26.04 5.67 19.47
N ASP A 5 26.86 6.73 19.36
CA ASP A 5 27.43 7.23 18.09
C ASP A 5 26.43 7.45 16.93
N GLY A 6 25.24 7.96 17.24
CA GLY A 6 24.19 8.19 16.23
C GLY A 6 23.53 6.91 15.72
N GLN A 7 23.80 5.77 16.36
CA GLN A 7 23.20 4.48 16.07
C GLN A 7 22.34 4.00 17.23
N ILE A 8 21.27 3.27 16.91
CA ILE A 8 20.39 2.65 17.90
C ILE A 8 20.70 1.15 17.94
N ILE A 9 21.23 0.68 19.06
CA ILE A 9 21.57 -0.71 19.29
C ILE A 9 20.44 -1.36 20.11
N VAL A 10 19.72 -2.28 19.49
CA VAL A 10 18.74 -3.12 20.19
C VAL A 10 19.50 -4.33 20.72
N THR A 11 19.38 -4.60 22.02
CA THR A 11 19.96 -5.78 22.69
C THR A 11 18.83 -6.69 23.16
N ARG A 12 19.09 -8.00 23.23
CA ARG A 12 18.18 -9.01 23.79
C ARG A 12 18.74 -9.55 25.09
N GLU A 13 17.86 -9.97 26.00
CA GLU A 13 18.27 -10.48 27.32
C GLU A 13 18.70 -11.96 27.26
N ASN A 14 18.06 -12.76 26.41
CA ASN A 14 18.38 -14.18 26.22
C ASN A 14 18.20 -14.62 24.75
N ASP A 15 18.52 -15.88 24.46
CA ASP A 15 18.45 -16.49 23.11
C ASP A 15 17.21 -17.37 22.89
N GLU A 16 16.21 -17.25 23.77
CA GLU A 16 14.93 -17.93 23.60
C GLU A 16 14.24 -17.50 22.29
N ALA A 17 13.41 -18.38 21.74
CA ALA A 17 12.76 -18.14 20.45
C ALA A 17 11.93 -16.85 20.45
N GLU A 18 11.19 -16.59 21.54
CA GLU A 18 10.38 -15.38 21.68
C GLU A 18 11.25 -14.12 21.75
N ALA A 19 12.27 -14.10 22.61
CA ALA A 19 13.17 -12.95 22.74
C ALA A 19 13.89 -12.63 21.41
N ARG A 20 14.29 -13.64 20.65
CA ARG A 20 14.85 -13.45 19.29
C ARG A 20 13.83 -12.85 18.32
N ALA A 21 12.57 -13.28 18.36
CA ALA A 21 11.51 -12.72 17.52
C ALA A 21 11.22 -11.24 17.86
N TRP A 22 11.09 -10.92 19.15
CA TRP A 22 10.88 -9.55 19.64
C TRP A 22 12.03 -8.62 19.31
N HIS A 23 13.27 -9.09 19.43
CA HIS A 23 14.47 -8.34 19.10
C HIS A 23 14.47 -7.89 17.62
N GLY A 24 14.18 -8.82 16.71
CA GLY A 24 14.09 -8.52 15.28
C GLY A 24 12.94 -7.55 14.96
N LEU A 25 11.78 -7.74 15.60
CA LEU A 25 10.61 -6.87 15.42
C LEU A 25 10.90 -5.44 15.87
N GLN A 26 11.43 -5.25 17.08
CA GLN A 26 11.76 -3.93 17.62
C GLN A 26 12.77 -3.19 16.73
N ARG A 27 13.83 -3.89 16.30
CA ARG A 27 14.82 -3.34 15.37
C ARG A 27 14.18 -2.91 14.05
N ALA A 28 13.28 -3.71 13.50
CA ALA A 28 12.60 -3.39 12.25
C ALA A 28 11.65 -2.18 12.39
N LEU A 29 10.89 -2.09 13.49
CA LEU A 29 9.99 -0.96 13.76
C LEU A 29 10.76 0.35 13.92
N LEU A 30 11.86 0.35 14.69
CA LEU A 30 12.71 1.53 14.86
C LEU A 30 13.33 1.97 13.54
N ASN A 31 13.87 1.02 12.76
CA ASN A 31 14.43 1.33 11.45
C ASN A 31 13.38 1.91 10.49
N ASN A 32 12.15 1.39 10.51
CA ASN A 32 11.06 1.93 9.71
C ASN A 32 10.70 3.36 10.14
N ALA A 33 10.69 3.65 11.45
CA ALA A 33 10.43 5.01 11.95
C ALA A 33 11.50 6.01 11.47
N VAL A 34 12.78 5.65 11.57
CA VAL A 34 13.90 6.49 11.10
C VAL A 34 13.86 6.68 9.58
N THR A 35 13.58 5.61 8.83
CA THR A 35 13.46 5.69 7.37
C THR A 35 12.24 6.54 6.96
N GLY A 36 11.14 6.43 7.70
CA GLY A 36 9.90 7.17 7.47
C GLY A 36 10.07 8.68 7.59
N VAL A 37 10.77 9.15 8.64
CA VAL A 37 11.01 10.59 8.83
C VAL A 37 12.05 11.18 7.87
N SER A 38 12.94 10.35 7.34
CA SER A 38 14.02 10.81 6.44
C SER A 38 13.62 10.76 4.96
N LYS A 39 13.11 9.63 4.49
CA LYS A 39 12.76 9.41 3.07
C LYS A 39 11.25 9.34 2.83
N GLY A 40 10.47 8.99 3.84
CA GLY A 40 9.06 8.65 3.69
C GLY A 40 8.84 7.29 3.02
N PHE A 41 7.58 6.88 2.94
CA PHE A 41 7.15 5.68 2.25
C PHE A 41 6.13 6.01 1.17
N GLU A 42 6.19 5.26 0.09
CA GLU A 42 5.28 5.38 -1.04
C GLU A 42 4.79 3.99 -1.47
N LYS A 43 3.50 3.87 -1.77
CA LYS A 43 2.93 2.72 -2.45
C LYS A 43 2.16 3.18 -3.69
N LYS A 44 2.46 2.53 -4.81
CA LYS A 44 1.82 2.79 -6.10
C LYS A 44 0.76 1.74 -6.40
N LEU A 45 -0.43 2.20 -6.72
CA LEU A 45 -1.57 1.39 -7.14
C LEU A 45 -1.93 1.76 -8.58
N GLU A 46 -2.14 0.76 -9.42
CA GLU A 46 -2.59 0.93 -10.80
C GLU A 46 -4.03 0.47 -10.94
N ILE A 47 -4.84 1.30 -11.60
CA ILE A 47 -6.23 1.04 -11.92
C ILE A 47 -6.31 0.55 -13.36
N ASN A 48 -6.75 -0.70 -13.53
CA ASN A 48 -6.96 -1.29 -14.84
C ASN A 48 -8.45 -1.50 -15.07
N GLY A 49 -9.01 -0.88 -16.10
CA GLY A 49 -10.39 -1.11 -16.50
C GLY A 49 -10.89 -0.10 -17.51
N VAL A 50 -11.65 -0.60 -18.48
CA VAL A 50 -12.32 0.26 -19.46
C VAL A 50 -13.47 0.98 -18.76
N GLY A 51 -13.49 2.32 -18.86
CA GLY A 51 -14.50 3.17 -18.23
C GLY A 51 -14.22 3.55 -16.78
N PHE A 52 -13.10 3.08 -16.19
CA PHE A 52 -12.70 3.51 -14.86
C PHE A 52 -12.15 4.92 -14.89
N ARG A 53 -12.56 5.73 -13.91
CA ARG A 53 -12.08 7.09 -13.73
C ARG A 53 -11.62 7.30 -12.31
N LEU A 54 -10.59 8.12 -12.19
CA LEU A 54 -9.99 8.55 -10.95
C LEU A 54 -9.96 10.07 -10.94
N SER A 55 -10.53 10.67 -9.90
CA SER A 55 -10.56 12.10 -9.69
C SER A 55 -10.33 12.41 -8.22
N GLY A 56 -9.82 13.59 -7.91
CA GLY A 56 -9.54 14.00 -6.53
C GLY A 56 -8.08 14.39 -6.33
N GLY A 57 -7.68 14.50 -5.06
CA GLY A 57 -6.38 15.06 -4.69
C GLY A 57 -5.89 14.57 -3.32
N PRO A 58 -5.04 15.36 -2.61
CA PRO A 58 -4.21 14.88 -1.51
C PRO A 58 -4.97 14.32 -0.31
N LYS A 59 -6.21 14.78 -0.07
CA LYS A 59 -7.02 14.41 1.10
C LYS A 59 -8.21 13.50 0.79
N GLU A 60 -8.72 13.53 -0.43
CA GLU A 60 -9.89 12.77 -0.82
C GLU A 60 -9.79 12.37 -2.29
N ILE A 61 -10.10 11.11 -2.57
CA ILE A 61 -10.16 10.56 -3.91
C ILE A 61 -11.57 10.06 -4.19
N GLU A 62 -12.04 10.28 -5.41
CA GLU A 62 -13.26 9.76 -5.97
C GLU A 62 -12.93 8.80 -7.11
N MET A 63 -13.44 7.57 -7.01
CA MET A 63 -13.16 6.48 -7.92
C MET A 63 -14.45 5.99 -8.57
N SER A 64 -14.51 6.05 -9.90
CA SER A 64 -15.57 5.43 -10.69
C SER A 64 -15.12 4.04 -11.15
N LEU A 65 -15.42 3.00 -10.37
CA LEU A 65 -14.96 1.62 -10.61
C LEU A 65 -16.01 0.73 -11.29
N GLY A 66 -16.99 1.34 -11.97
CA GLY A 66 -18.10 0.62 -12.62
C GLY A 66 -19.22 0.19 -11.65
N PHE A 67 -19.27 0.77 -10.45
CA PHE A 67 -20.44 0.70 -9.57
C PHE A 67 -21.48 1.76 -9.97
N SER A 68 -22.73 1.61 -9.50
CA SER A 68 -23.81 2.57 -9.79
C SER A 68 -23.56 3.98 -9.23
N HIS A 69 -22.71 4.11 -8.20
CA HIS A 69 -22.31 5.37 -7.60
C HIS A 69 -20.78 5.43 -7.47
N PRO A 70 -20.19 6.64 -7.49
CA PRO A 70 -18.75 6.81 -7.28
C PRO A 70 -18.36 6.48 -5.84
N VAL A 71 -17.17 5.88 -5.68
CA VAL A 71 -16.61 5.53 -4.37
C VAL A 71 -15.70 6.66 -3.94
N LYS A 72 -16.03 7.32 -2.82
CA LYS A 72 -15.21 8.36 -2.21
C LYS A 72 -14.39 7.78 -1.06
N TYR A 73 -13.10 8.10 -1.02
CA TYR A 73 -12.18 7.68 0.02
C TYR A 73 -11.43 8.89 0.58
N LYS A 74 -11.51 9.10 1.89
CA LYS A 74 -10.80 10.16 2.60
C LYS A 74 -9.52 9.63 3.21
N ALA A 75 -8.40 10.29 2.94
CA ALA A 75 -7.11 9.95 3.52
C ALA A 75 -7.14 10.21 5.03
N PRO A 76 -6.68 9.26 5.86
CA PRO A 76 -6.45 9.53 7.28
C PRO A 76 -5.24 10.47 7.46
N GLU A 77 -5.12 11.05 8.64
CA GLU A 77 -4.09 12.04 8.93
C GLU A 77 -2.67 11.49 8.77
N GLY A 78 -1.79 12.29 8.14
CA GLY A 78 -0.40 11.93 7.86
C GLY A 78 -0.20 11.09 6.59
N ILE A 79 -1.24 10.94 5.76
CA ILE A 79 -1.15 10.32 4.43
C ILE A 79 -1.57 11.32 3.36
N GLU A 80 -0.79 11.36 2.28
CA GLU A 80 -1.10 12.10 1.07
C GLU A 80 -1.44 11.14 -0.06
N LEU A 81 -2.48 11.48 -0.82
CA LEU A 81 -2.94 10.73 -1.98
C LEU A 81 -2.70 11.54 -3.27
N LYS A 82 -1.82 11.07 -4.14
CA LYS A 82 -1.60 11.68 -5.46
C LYS A 82 -2.24 10.83 -6.53
N THR A 83 -3.02 11.46 -7.40
CA THR A 83 -3.70 10.81 -8.53
C THR A 83 -2.99 11.21 -9.83
N ASN A 84 -2.54 10.21 -10.60
CA ASN A 84 -1.93 10.43 -11.91
C ASN A 84 -2.60 9.53 -12.95
N LYS A 85 -3.56 10.08 -13.70
CA LYS A 85 -4.37 9.35 -14.69
C LYS A 85 -5.08 8.12 -14.09
N MET A 86 -4.46 6.94 -14.20
CA MET A 86 -4.96 5.67 -13.68
C MET A 86 -4.07 5.10 -12.55
N GLU A 87 -3.20 5.93 -11.97
CA GLU A 87 -2.33 5.56 -10.86
C GLU A 87 -2.73 6.34 -9.61
N ILE A 88 -2.74 5.65 -8.47
CA ILE A 88 -2.86 6.24 -7.14
C ILE A 88 -1.52 6.03 -6.44
N ILE A 89 -0.93 7.12 -5.98
CA ILE A 89 0.28 7.12 -5.18
C ILE A 89 -0.11 7.47 -3.75
N VAL A 90 0.08 6.52 -2.83
CA VAL A 90 -0.14 6.70 -1.40
C VAL A 90 1.20 6.98 -0.76
N SER A 91 1.40 8.19 -0.24
CA SER A 91 2.64 8.60 0.42
C SER A 91 2.42 8.99 1.89
N GLY A 92 3.39 8.72 2.74
CA GLY A 92 3.32 9.09 4.16
C GLY A 92 4.56 8.69 4.95
N ILE A 93 4.61 9.11 6.21
CA ILE A 93 5.76 8.88 7.12
C ILE A 93 5.69 7.47 7.73
N ASP A 94 4.47 6.99 8.00
CA ASP A 94 4.24 5.71 8.67
C ASP A 94 3.99 4.59 7.65
N LYS A 95 4.91 3.63 7.60
CA LYS A 95 4.86 2.47 6.71
C LYS A 95 3.60 1.62 6.90
N GLN A 96 3.13 1.47 8.15
CA GLN A 96 1.96 0.66 8.45
C GLN A 96 0.70 1.35 7.92
N LYS A 97 0.54 2.64 8.19
CA LYS A 97 -0.59 3.45 7.71
C LYS A 97 -0.64 3.53 6.19
N VAL A 98 0.50 3.82 5.53
CA VAL A 98 0.60 3.81 4.05
C VAL A 98 0.20 2.45 3.48
N GLY A 99 0.66 1.36 4.12
CA GLY A 99 0.29 0.00 3.73
C GLY A 99 -1.20 -0.29 3.89
N GLN A 100 -1.79 0.12 5.00
CA GLN A 100 -3.20 -0.07 5.33
C GLN A 100 -4.10 0.67 4.35
N VAL A 101 -3.82 1.94 4.09
CA VAL A 101 -4.61 2.75 3.14
C VAL A 101 -4.52 2.21 1.73
N ALA A 102 -3.33 1.80 1.28
CA ALA A 102 -3.22 1.16 -0.02
C ALA A 102 -4.03 -0.15 -0.10
N ALA A 103 -4.09 -0.92 0.99
CA ALA A 103 -4.87 -2.16 1.07
C ALA A 103 -6.38 -1.88 1.05
N GLU A 104 -6.85 -0.84 1.76
CA GLU A 104 -8.25 -0.40 1.76
C GLU A 104 -8.69 0.05 0.37
N ILE A 105 -7.88 0.87 -0.30
CA ILE A 105 -8.15 1.32 -1.68
C ILE A 105 -8.25 0.11 -2.62
N ARG A 106 -7.31 -0.84 -2.53
CA ARG A 106 -7.35 -2.09 -3.31
C ARG A 106 -8.58 -2.96 -3.00
N ALA A 107 -9.09 -2.91 -1.77
CA ALA A 107 -10.23 -3.73 -1.35
C ALA A 107 -11.54 -3.34 -2.06
N PHE A 108 -11.71 -2.07 -2.48
CA PHE A 108 -12.92 -1.62 -3.19
C PHE A 108 -13.17 -2.39 -4.50
N LYS A 109 -12.10 -2.67 -5.26
CA LYS A 109 -12.20 -3.46 -6.49
C LYS A 109 -10.90 -4.22 -6.72
N LYS A 110 -10.81 -5.41 -6.11
CA LYS A 110 -9.68 -6.33 -6.30
C LYS A 110 -9.52 -6.72 -7.79
N PRO A 111 -8.29 -7.01 -8.23
CA PRO A 111 -8.05 -7.35 -9.63
C PRO A 111 -8.69 -8.70 -9.97
N GLU A 112 -9.44 -8.73 -11.07
CA GLU A 112 -10.13 -9.94 -11.53
C GLU A 112 -9.15 -10.94 -12.17
N PRO A 113 -9.34 -12.27 -11.96
CA PRO A 113 -8.40 -13.30 -12.41
C PRO A 113 -8.40 -13.54 -13.92
N TYR A 114 -9.30 -12.92 -14.70
CA TYR A 114 -9.35 -13.12 -16.16
C TYR A 114 -8.66 -11.98 -16.91
N LYS A 115 -9.26 -10.77 -16.84
CA LYS A 115 -8.78 -9.58 -17.56
C LYS A 115 -7.94 -8.64 -16.69
N GLY A 116 -7.71 -8.96 -15.41
CA GLY A 116 -6.97 -8.10 -14.49
C GLY A 116 -7.64 -6.76 -14.22
N LYS A 117 -8.96 -6.66 -14.43
CA LYS A 117 -9.72 -5.43 -14.17
C LYS A 117 -9.82 -5.19 -12.68
N GLY A 118 -9.53 -3.99 -12.22
CA GLY A 118 -9.53 -3.60 -10.81
C GLY A 118 -8.29 -2.80 -10.46
N ILE A 119 -8.04 -2.69 -9.16
CA ILE A 119 -6.92 -1.97 -8.57
C ILE A 119 -5.87 -3.00 -8.17
N LYS A 120 -4.66 -2.90 -8.70
CA LYS A 120 -3.51 -3.75 -8.34
C LYS A 120 -2.37 -2.90 -7.79
N TYR A 121 -1.41 -3.51 -7.11
CA TYR A 121 -0.13 -2.83 -6.90
C TYR A 121 0.65 -2.74 -8.23
N ALA A 122 1.48 -1.72 -8.38
CA ALA A 122 2.27 -1.52 -9.60
C ALA A 122 3.19 -2.71 -9.91
N ASP A 123 3.76 -3.31 -8.86
CA ASP A 123 4.63 -4.48 -8.89
C ASP A 123 3.90 -5.83 -8.77
N GLU A 124 2.56 -5.84 -8.66
CA GLU A 124 1.77 -7.07 -8.51
C GLU A 124 1.56 -7.78 -9.86
N VAL A 125 1.99 -9.05 -9.94
CA VAL A 125 1.72 -9.93 -11.07
C VAL A 125 0.40 -10.68 -10.84
N ILE A 126 -0.59 -10.43 -11.70
CA ILE A 126 -1.90 -11.10 -11.64
C ILE A 126 -1.83 -12.43 -12.38
N LEU A 127 -2.03 -13.53 -11.65
CA LEU A 127 -2.21 -14.86 -12.24
C LEU A 127 -3.53 -14.92 -13.01
N ARG A 128 -3.43 -15.05 -14.34
CA ARG A 128 -4.59 -15.06 -15.23
C ARG A 128 -5.11 -16.47 -15.46
N LYS A 129 -6.41 -16.64 -15.34
CA LYS A 129 -7.14 -17.83 -15.78
C LYS A 129 -7.59 -17.65 -17.23
N ALA A 130 -7.55 -18.73 -18.01
CA ALA A 130 -8.09 -18.74 -19.35
C ALA A 130 -9.60 -18.48 -19.29
N GLY A 131 -10.07 -17.48 -20.03
CA GLY A 131 -11.50 -17.32 -20.29
C GLY A 131 -11.99 -18.41 -21.23
N LYS A 132 -13.30 -18.44 -21.49
CA LYS A 132 -13.82 -19.22 -22.63
C LYS A 132 -13.11 -18.71 -23.88
N ALA A 133 -12.33 -19.58 -24.52
CA ALA A 133 -11.87 -19.35 -25.88
C ALA A 133 -13.13 -19.35 -26.74
N GLY A 134 -13.67 -18.16 -27.01
CA GLY A 134 -14.55 -18.01 -28.16
C GLY A 134 -13.71 -18.45 -29.34
N LYS A 135 -14.01 -19.62 -29.90
CA LYS A 135 -13.61 -19.95 -31.27
C LYS A 135 -13.99 -18.72 -32.10
N LYS A 136 -12.98 -18.02 -32.63
CA LYS A 136 -13.19 -17.31 -33.89
C LYS A 136 -13.40 -18.36 -34.97
#